data_AF-A0A3B8U7S6-F1
#
_entry.id   AF-A0A3B8U7S6-F1
#
_cell.length_a   1.000
_cell.length_b   1.000
_cell.length_c   1.000
_cell.angle_alpha   90.00
_cell.angle_beta   90.00
_cell.angle_gamma   90.00
#
_symmetry.space_group_name_H-M   'P 1'
#
loop_
_entity.id
_entity.type
_entity.pdbx_description
1 polymer ?
#
loop_
_entity_poly.entity_id
_entity_poly.type
_entity_poly.pdbx_seq_one_letter_code
_entity_poly.pdbx_strand_id
1 'polypeptide(L)'
;MGHRPPQRGVPRADFRKIWNSILFVLTRGCRWVEIPKKPDLYCSKSTAHRWLIILKKAHVFDKVLSGLLQAGIAEQKIDLSQVAIDGSFSLRTWWRERS
;
A
#
# COMPACT_ATOMS: atom_id res chain seq x y z
N MET A 1 1.92 2.49 -48.03
CA MET A 1 2.42 2.81 -46.67
C MET A 1 1.25 2.78 -45.69
N GLY A 2 0.97 1.62 -45.08
CA GLY A 2 -0.18 1.47 -44.18
C GLY A 2 0.13 1.97 -42.78
N HIS A 3 -0.56 3.03 -42.34
CA HIS A 3 -0.46 3.54 -40.98
C HIS A 3 -1.19 2.58 -40.03
N ARG A 4 -0.45 1.88 -39.15
CA ARG A 4 -1.08 1.13 -38.06
C ARG A 4 -1.77 2.13 -37.13
N PRO A 5 -3.01 1.89 -36.69
CA PRO A 5 -3.65 2.73 -35.69
C PRO A 5 -2.83 2.67 -34.39
N PRO A 6 -2.73 3.78 -33.62
CA PRO A 6 -2.05 3.74 -32.34
C PRO A 6 -2.74 2.72 -31.44
N GLN A 7 -1.95 1.87 -30.78
CA GLN A 7 -2.45 0.90 -29.81
C GLN A 7 -3.18 1.67 -28.71
N ARG A 8 -4.52 1.68 -28.79
CA ARG A 8 -5.40 2.32 -27.82
C ARG A 8 -5.67 1.31 -26.72
N GLY A 9 -5.08 1.55 -25.57
CA GLY A 9 -5.35 0.86 -24.31
C GLY A 9 -4.65 1.64 -23.21
N VAL A 10 -5.33 1.88 -22.08
CA VAL A 10 -4.67 2.40 -20.88
C VAL A 10 -3.54 1.43 -20.55
N PRO A 11 -2.27 1.86 -20.48
CA PRO A 11 -1.18 0.98 -20.09
C PRO A 11 -1.58 0.27 -18.80
N ARG A 12 -1.49 -1.06 -18.79
CA ARG A 12 -1.82 -1.85 -17.61
C ARG A 12 -1.08 -1.24 -16.42
N ALA A 13 -1.83 -0.94 -15.36
CA ALA A 13 -1.25 -0.41 -14.14
C ALA A 13 -0.12 -1.35 -13.70
N ASP A 14 1.11 -0.84 -13.61
CA ASP A 14 2.24 -1.64 -13.15
C ASP A 14 2.06 -1.91 -11.66
N PHE A 15 1.47 -3.07 -11.35
CA PHE A 15 1.17 -3.49 -10.00
C PHE A 15 2.41 -3.59 -9.13
N ARG A 16 3.58 -3.89 -9.72
CA ARG A 16 4.83 -3.97 -8.96
C ARG A 16 5.23 -2.59 -8.45
N LYS A 17 5.14 -1.56 -9.30
CA LYS A 17 5.38 -0.17 -8.89
C LYS A 17 4.36 0.31 -7.85
N ILE A 18 3.10 -0.10 -7.97
CA ILE A 18 2.05 0.22 -7.01
C ILE A 18 2.37 -0.37 -5.63
N TRP A 19 2.64 -1.68 -5.57
CA TRP A 19 2.97 -2.35 -4.31
C TRP A 19 4.26 -1.82 -3.69
N ASN A 20 5.30 -1.57 -4.48
CA ASN A 20 6.54 -0.95 -4.01
C ASN A 20 6.29 0.40 -3.34
N SER A 21 5.51 1.28 -3.98
CA SER A 21 5.17 2.59 -3.43
C SER A 21 4.32 2.50 -2.17
N ILE A 22 3.34 1.61 -2.12
CA ILE A 22 2.49 1.39 -0.93
C ILE A 22 3.35 0.87 0.23
N LEU A 23 4.12 -0.20 0.01
CA LEU A 23 4.95 -0.81 1.05
C LEU A 23 6.05 0.12 1.55
N PHE A 24 6.65 0.93 0.67
CA PHE A 24 7.62 1.94 1.07
C PHE A 24 7.03 2.91 2.10
N VAL A 25 5.84 3.45 1.83
CA VAL A 25 5.17 4.40 2.73
C VAL A 25 4.81 3.72 4.06
N LEU A 26 4.21 2.53 4.00
CA LEU A 26 3.73 1.83 5.19
C LEU A 26 4.86 1.33 6.10
N THR A 27 5.97 0.87 5.52
CA THR A 27 7.13 0.39 6.30
C THR A 27 7.95 1.53 6.89
N ARG A 28 7.99 2.69 6.24
CA ARG A 28 8.78 3.86 6.70
C ARG A 28 7.97 4.84 7.56
N GLY A 29 6.64 4.75 7.55
CA GLY A 29 5.76 5.71 8.21
C GLY A 29 5.85 7.13 7.64
N CYS A 30 6.30 7.28 6.40
CA CYS A 30 6.51 8.59 5.77
C CYS A 30 5.26 9.10 5.04
N ARG A 31 5.30 10.34 4.56
CA ARG A 31 4.19 10.92 3.78
C ARG A 31 4.22 10.38 2.35
N TRP A 32 3.07 10.32 1.70
CA TRP A 32 2.95 9.93 0.28
C TRP A 32 3.79 10.81 -0.67
N VAL A 33 4.04 12.07 -0.30
CA VAL A 33 4.87 13.00 -1.10
C VAL A 33 6.36 12.64 -1.06
N GLU A 34 6.78 11.78 -0.13
CA GLU A 34 8.18 11.37 0.08
C GLU A 34 8.53 10.08 -0.67
N ILE A 35 7.60 9.56 -1.47
CA ILE A 35 7.89 8.45 -2.39
C ILE A 35 9.04 8.87 -3.33
N PRO A 36 10.09 8.04 -3.48
CA PRO A 36 11.22 8.38 -4.35
C PRO A 36 10.80 8.60 -5.80
N LYS A 37 11.38 9.63 -6.43
CA LYS A 37 11.16 9.96 -7.85
C LYS A 37 11.94 9.01 -8.79
N LYS A 38 11.74 7.70 -8.64
CA LYS A 38 12.32 6.66 -9.51
C LYS A 38 11.19 5.95 -10.25
N PRO A 39 10.78 6.42 -11.45
CA PRO A 39 9.60 5.95 -12.15
C PRO A 39 9.68 4.49 -12.59
N ASP A 40 10.88 3.89 -12.61
CA ASP A 40 11.10 2.47 -12.90
C ASP A 40 10.72 1.56 -11.74
N LEU A 41 10.68 2.09 -10.51
CA LEU A 41 10.44 1.30 -9.29
C LEU A 41 9.18 1.72 -8.53
N TYR A 42 8.78 2.99 -8.65
CA TYR A 42 7.69 3.58 -7.89
C TYR A 42 6.66 4.24 -8.81
N CYS A 43 5.39 4.18 -8.41
CA CYS A 43 4.34 4.96 -9.04
C CYS A 43 4.15 6.32 -8.34
N SER A 44 3.33 7.17 -8.94
CA SER A 44 3.03 8.49 -8.36
C SER A 44 2.32 8.38 -7.01
N LYS A 45 2.48 9.39 -6.16
CA LYS A 45 1.80 9.48 -4.84
C LYS A 45 0.29 9.28 -4.93
N SER A 46 -0.36 9.89 -5.93
CA SER A 46 -1.81 9.85 -6.12
C SER A 46 -2.25 8.47 -6.58
N THR A 47 -1.45 7.84 -7.44
CA THR A 47 -1.67 6.46 -7.90
C THR A 47 -1.57 5.49 -6.74
N ALA A 48 -0.50 5.56 -5.93
CA ALA A 48 -0.29 4.67 -4.80
C ALA A 48 -1.43 4.77 -3.78
N HIS A 49 -1.80 5.99 -3.38
CA HIS A 49 -2.88 6.22 -2.42
C HIS A 49 -4.24 5.71 -2.94
N ARG A 50 -4.57 6.00 -4.21
CA ARG A 50 -5.80 5.51 -4.85
C ARG A 50 -5.85 3.99 -4.86
N TRP A 51 -4.77 3.35 -5.25
CA TRP A 51 -4.70 1.89 -5.31
C TRP A 51 -4.76 1.24 -3.94
N LEU A 52 -4.15 1.83 -2.90
CA LEU A 52 -4.33 1.33 -1.54
C LEU A 52 -5.82 1.29 -1.16
N ILE A 53 -6.58 2.34 -1.44
CA ILE A 53 -8.03 2.37 -1.17
C ILE A 53 -8.76 1.27 -1.95
N ILE A 54 -8.46 1.10 -3.24
CA ILE A 54 -9.07 0.07 -4.08
C ILE A 54 -8.77 -1.33 -3.53
N LEU A 55 -7.50 -1.61 -3.20
CA LEU A 55 -7.06 -2.90 -2.69
C LEU A 55 -7.66 -3.23 -1.33
N LYS A 56 -7.82 -2.23 -0.45
CA LYS A 56 -8.52 -2.39 0.83
C LYS A 56 -10.00 -2.69 0.63
N LYS A 57 -10.69 -1.94 -0.23
CA LYS A 57 -12.11 -2.20 -0.55
C LYS A 57 -12.34 -3.59 -1.14
N ALA A 58 -11.36 -4.12 -1.85
CA ALA A 58 -11.40 -5.46 -2.43
C ALA A 58 -10.88 -6.57 -1.50
N HIS A 59 -10.51 -6.25 -0.25
CA HIS A 59 -9.86 -7.19 0.70
C HIS A 59 -8.57 -7.85 0.18
N VAL A 60 -7.99 -7.34 -0.91
CA VAL A 60 -6.73 -7.85 -1.47
C VAL A 60 -5.57 -7.44 -0.57
N PHE A 61 -5.64 -6.23 -0.01
CA PHE A 61 -4.60 -5.74 0.88
C PHE A 61 -4.44 -6.63 2.12
N ASP A 62 -5.55 -6.97 2.77
CA ASP A 62 -5.56 -7.82 3.97
C ASP A 62 -5.03 -9.22 3.67
N LYS A 63 -5.43 -9.81 2.53
CA LYS A 63 -4.93 -11.11 2.07
C LYS A 63 -3.43 -11.12 1.84
N VAL A 64 -2.89 -10.08 1.18
CA VAL A 64 -1.45 -9.97 0.93
C VAL A 64 -0.68 -9.83 2.23
N LEU A 65 -1.14 -8.97 3.14
CA LEU A 65 -0.48 -8.78 4.43
C LEU A 65 -0.50 -10.07 5.28
N SER A 66 -1.62 -10.79 5.29
CA SER A 66 -1.74 -12.09 5.94
C SER A 66 -0.79 -13.13 5.34
N GLY A 67 -0.68 -13.19 4.01
CA GLY A 67 0.26 -14.08 3.34
C GLY A 67 1.73 -13.75 3.65
N LEU A 68 2.08 -12.46 3.70
CA LEU A 68 3.43 -12.02 4.09
C LEU A 68 3.75 -12.38 5.54
N LEU A 69 2.78 -12.23 6.46
CA LEU A 69 2.92 -12.64 7.85
C LEU A 69 3.15 -14.15 7.97
N GLN A 70 2.35 -14.96 7.27
CA GLN A 70 2.52 -16.42 7.27
C GLN A 70 3.88 -16.84 6.70
N ALA A 71 4.32 -16.21 5.61
CA ALA A 71 5.65 -16.45 5.05
C ALA A 71 6.76 -16.06 6.04
N GLY A 72 6.65 -14.91 6.70
CA GLY A 72 7.61 -14.47 7.72
C GLY A 72 7.69 -15.40 8.92
N ILE A 73 6.56 -15.96 9.37
CA ILE A 73 6.52 -16.98 10.43
C ILE A 73 7.21 -18.27 9.96
N ALA A 74 6.87 -18.75 8.76
CA ALA A 74 7.46 -19.97 8.20
C ALA A 74 8.98 -19.85 8.00
N GLU A 75 9.46 -18.65 7.65
CA GLU A 75 10.87 -18.33 7.50
C GLU A 75 11.57 -17.97 8.82
N GLN A 76 10.90 -18.09 9.98
CA GLN A 76 11.41 -17.72 11.31
C GLN A 76 11.91 -16.26 11.40
N LYS A 77 11.37 -15.37 10.57
CA LYS A 77 11.69 -13.93 10.56
C LYS A 77 10.83 -13.13 11.53
N ILE A 78 9.79 -13.75 12.10
CA ILE A 78 8.83 -13.13 13.01
C ILE A 78 8.81 -13.94 14.30
N ASP A 79 9.22 -13.30 15.40
CA ASP A 79 9.05 -13.84 16.74
C ASP A 79 7.65 -13.48 17.26
N LEU A 80 6.77 -14.48 17.31
CA LEU A 80 5.39 -14.32 17.78
C LEU A 80 5.30 -14.03 19.29
N SER A 81 6.35 -14.32 20.07
CA SER A 81 6.39 -14.00 21.50
C SER A 81 6.53 -12.50 21.76
N GLN A 82 7.01 -11.73 20.77
CA GLN A 82 7.19 -10.28 20.84
C GLN A 82 6.11 -9.48 20.11
N VAL A 83 4.99 -10.10 19.71
CA VAL A 83 3.83 -9.37 19.18
C VAL A 83 3.12 -8.66 20.35
N ALA A 84 3.80 -7.68 20.94
CA ALA A 84 3.23 -6.71 21.84
C ALA A 84 2.39 -5.75 21.00
N ILE A 85 1.09 -5.75 21.30
CA ILE A 85 0.07 -4.92 20.69
C ILE A 85 0.37 -3.47 21.10
N ASP A 86 1.06 -2.69 20.26
CA ASP A 86 1.04 -1.23 20.39
C ASP A 86 -0.33 -0.72 19.92
N GLY A 87 -1.33 -1.03 20.73
CA GLY A 87 -2.66 -0.47 20.63
C GLY A 87 -2.58 0.97 21.10
N SER A 88 -2.19 1.88 20.21
CA SER A 88 -2.55 3.28 20.35
C SER A 88 -4.06 3.45 20.16
N PHE A 89 -4.83 2.95 21.13
CA PHE A 89 -6.19 3.36 21.41
C PHE A 89 -6.14 4.82 21.85
N SER A 90 -5.94 5.74 20.90
CA SER A 90 -6.45 7.08 21.10
C SER A 90 -7.97 6.95 21.03
N LEU A 91 -8.62 6.86 22.20
CA LEU A 91 -10.04 7.18 22.30
C LEU A 91 -10.18 8.60 21.75
N ARG A 92 -10.64 8.73 20.50
CA ARG A 92 -10.99 10.02 19.91
C ARG A 92 -12.26 10.51 20.61
N THR A 93 -12.11 11.17 21.76
CA THR A 93 -13.22 11.80 22.53
C THR A 93 -13.48 13.26 22.15
N TRP A 94 -12.80 13.81 21.14
CA TRP A 94 -13.11 15.14 20.64
C TRP A 94 -14.15 15.05 19.51
N TRP A 95 -15.43 15.28 19.83
CA TRP A 95 -16.52 15.86 19.02
C TRP A 95 -17.90 15.40 19.52
N ARG A 96 -18.37 15.89 20.68
CA ARG A 96 -19.80 16.11 20.93
C ARG A 96 -20.06 17.09 22.09
N GLU A 97 -19.56 18.32 21.96
CA GLU A 97 -20.05 19.45 22.77
C GLU A 97 -20.04 20.70 21.90
N ARG A 98 -21.07 20.79 21.07
CA ARG A 98 -21.59 22.03 20.48
C ARG A 98 -22.88 21.70 19.72
N SER A 99 -23.98 21.68 20.45
CA SER A 99 -25.34 22.01 20.00
C SER A 99 -26.17 22.29 21.24
#